data_AF-A0A6B2CRN1-F1
#
_entry.id   AF-A0A6B2CRN1-F1
#
_cell.length_a   1.000
_cell.length_b   1.000
_cell.length_c   1.000
_cell.angle_alpha   90.00
_cell.angle_beta   90.00
_cell.angle_gamma   90.00
#
_symmetry.space_group_name_H-M   'P 1'
#
loop_
_entity.id
_entity.type
_entity.pdbx_description
1 polymer ?
#
loop_
_entity_poly.entity_id
_entity_poly.type
_entity_poly.pdbx_seq_one_letter_code
_entity_poly.pdbx_strand_id
1 'polypeptide(L)'
;MPFRVRIDGKEVVLEKHTTILNAARRAGIDIPSLCYDERLQPYGSCRLCLVEVKGKGLVTSCSTFVEDGMEVSTETPEVVKHRKTILELLASRYPAEAAKLDTRLSQLLRRYGVEAKGAEDLRLMDERHPWISVDLSRCVLCYNCVRVCEGYIGRLIWRTL
;
A
#
# COMPACT_ATOMS: atom_id res chain seq x y z
N MET A 1 13.44 -26.58 5.62
CA MET A 1 12.98 -26.23 6.97
C MET A 1 12.06 -25.01 6.86
N PRO A 2 10.84 -25.08 7.39
CA PRO A 2 9.94 -23.93 7.43
C PRO A 2 10.49 -22.86 8.39
N PHE A 3 10.22 -21.59 8.11
CA PHE A 3 10.52 -20.48 9.02
C PHE A 3 9.35 -20.28 9.98
N ARG A 4 9.67 -20.03 11.25
CA ARG A 4 8.71 -19.59 12.26
C ARG A 4 8.91 -18.11 12.54
N VAL A 5 7.84 -17.33 12.35
CA VAL A 5 7.82 -15.90 12.66
C VAL A 5 6.67 -15.58 13.58
N ARG A 6 6.82 -14.51 14.36
CA ARG A 6 5.78 -13.99 15.25
C ARG A 6 5.35 -12.61 14.79
N ILE A 7 4.10 -12.46 14.36
CA ILE A 7 3.53 -11.18 13.90
C ILE A 7 2.39 -10.81 14.84
N ASP A 8 2.53 -9.69 15.57
CA ASP A 8 1.59 -9.25 16.60
C ASP A 8 1.25 -10.36 17.62
N GLY A 9 2.27 -11.13 18.01
CA GLY A 9 2.11 -12.26 18.94
C GLY A 9 1.60 -13.57 18.32
N LYS A 10 1.10 -13.57 17.08
CA LYS A 10 0.67 -14.77 16.36
C LYS A 10 1.85 -15.47 15.71
N GLU A 11 2.04 -16.76 16.00
CA GLU A 11 3.04 -17.59 15.33
C GLU A 11 2.55 -18.01 13.94
N VAL A 12 3.43 -17.91 12.93
CA VAL A 12 3.15 -18.26 11.55
C VAL A 12 4.29 -19.13 11.02
N VAL A 13 3.93 -20.28 10.46
CA VAL A 13 4.87 -21.23 9.84
C VAL A 13 4.81 -21.07 8.33
N LEU A 14 5.94 -20.76 7.70
CA LEU A 14 5.99 -20.35 6.29
C LEU A 14 7.18 -20.95 5.56
N GLU A 15 7.11 -20.93 4.24
CA GLU A 15 8.24 -21.25 3.38
C GLU A 15 9.20 -20.07 3.26
N LYS A 16 10.46 -20.38 2.89
CA LYS A 16 11.48 -19.38 2.58
C LYS A 16 10.98 -18.46 1.45
N HIS A 17 11.53 -17.25 1.40
CA HIS A 17 11.19 -16.23 0.38
C HIS A 17 9.75 -15.72 0.44
N THR A 18 9.06 -15.89 1.58
CA THR A 18 7.79 -15.20 1.83
C THR A 18 8.07 -13.79 2.35
N THR A 19 7.39 -12.75 1.83
CA THR A 19 7.51 -11.40 2.38
C THR A 19 6.75 -11.27 3.71
N ILE A 20 7.14 -10.34 4.57
CA ILE A 20 6.41 -10.08 5.83
C ILE A 20 4.93 -9.75 5.55
N LEU A 21 4.64 -9.02 4.46
CA LEU A 21 3.27 -8.68 4.08
C LEU A 21 2.44 -9.93 3.78
N ASN A 22 2.99 -10.88 3.02
CA ASN A 22 2.30 -12.12 2.68
C ASN A 22 2.21 -13.07 3.89
N ALA A 23 3.21 -13.05 4.77
CA ALA A 23 3.18 -13.74 6.05
C ALA A 23 2.01 -13.25 6.94
N ALA A 24 1.88 -11.93 7.09
CA ALA A 24 0.82 -11.31 7.87
C ALA A 24 -0.57 -11.63 7.30
N ARG A 25 -0.74 -11.59 5.98
CA ARG A 25 -2.01 -11.96 5.32
C ARG A 25 -2.43 -13.39 5.61
N ARG A 26 -1.48 -14.35 5.57
CA ARG A 26 -1.75 -15.76 5.94
C ARG A 26 -2.17 -15.91 7.41
N ALA A 27 -1.74 -14.99 8.28
CA ALA A 27 -2.12 -14.93 9.69
C ALA A 27 -3.41 -14.12 9.96
N GLY A 28 -4.09 -13.64 8.91
CA GLY A 28 -5.28 -12.79 9.02
C GLY A 28 -4.99 -11.39 9.58
N ILE A 29 -3.77 -10.89 9.41
CA ILE A 29 -3.34 -9.55 9.84
C ILE A 29 -3.30 -8.63 8.61
N ASP A 30 -4.15 -7.59 8.60
CA ASP A 30 -4.19 -6.60 7.53
C ASP A 30 -3.16 -5.49 7.76
N ILE A 31 -2.00 -5.65 7.10
CA ILE A 31 -1.02 -4.57 6.96
C ILE A 31 -1.42 -3.66 5.77
N PRO A 32 -1.65 -2.36 5.99
CA PRO A 32 -2.02 -1.42 4.94
C PRO A 32 -1.06 -1.37 3.76
N SER A 33 -1.60 -1.31 2.54
CA SER A 33 -0.85 -1.07 1.31
C SER A 33 -1.75 -0.50 0.23
N LEU A 34 -1.19 0.36 -0.63
CA LEU A 34 -1.86 0.94 -1.80
C LEU A 34 -1.16 0.56 -3.12
N CYS A 35 0.16 0.39 -3.10
CA CYS A 35 0.97 0.09 -4.29
C CYS A 35 1.38 -1.39 -4.39
N TYR A 36 0.88 -2.25 -3.50
CA TYR A 36 1.16 -3.68 -3.55
C TYR A 36 0.05 -4.38 -4.33
N ASP A 37 0.45 -5.20 -5.30
CA ASP A 37 -0.40 -6.15 -6.02
C ASP A 37 0.40 -7.44 -6.13
N GLU A 38 -0.22 -8.58 -5.85
CA GLU A 38 0.46 -9.89 -5.83
C GLU A 38 0.95 -10.34 -7.21
N ARG A 39 0.37 -9.79 -8.29
CA ARG A 39 0.75 -10.07 -9.67
C ARG A 39 1.93 -9.24 -10.14
N LEU A 40 2.37 -8.28 -9.33
CA LEU A 40 3.47 -7.37 -9.63
C LEU A 40 4.62 -7.57 -8.65
N GLN A 41 5.83 -7.21 -9.07
CA GLN A 41 6.97 -7.16 -8.16
C GLN A 41 6.73 -6.15 -7.01
N PRO A 42 7.33 -6.29 -5.83
CA PRO A 42 7.24 -5.28 -4.79
C PRO A 42 7.75 -3.91 -5.27
N TYR A 43 6.98 -2.84 -5.01
CA TYR A 43 7.35 -1.48 -5.43
C TYR A 43 7.72 -0.57 -4.25
N GLY A 44 6.99 -0.68 -3.14
CA GLY A 44 7.32 0.05 -1.91
C GLY A 44 7.09 1.56 -1.94
N SER A 45 6.47 2.14 -2.98
CA SER A 45 6.30 3.59 -3.10
C SER A 45 5.37 4.20 -2.05
N CYS A 46 4.27 3.53 -1.71
CA CYS A 46 3.27 4.11 -0.81
C CYS A 46 3.70 4.14 0.66
N ARG A 47 4.73 3.36 1.06
CA ARG A 47 5.27 3.24 2.42
C ARG A 47 4.26 2.91 3.55
N LEU A 48 2.98 2.67 3.26
CA LEU A 48 1.97 2.31 4.26
C LEU A 48 2.20 0.93 4.89
N CYS A 49 2.96 0.07 4.21
CA CYS A 49 3.28 -1.28 4.67
C CYS A 49 4.43 -1.33 5.70
N LEU A 50 4.84 -0.19 6.25
CA LEU A 50 5.84 -0.12 7.31
C LEU A 50 5.42 -0.96 8.51
N VAL A 51 6.36 -1.69 9.08
CA VAL A 51 6.22 -2.48 10.30
C VAL A 51 7.52 -2.39 11.10
N GLU A 52 7.45 -2.66 12.39
CA GLU A 52 8.62 -2.71 13.25
C GLU A 52 9.08 -4.15 13.42
N VAL A 53 10.37 -4.39 13.19
CA VAL A 53 11.01 -5.70 13.39
C VAL A 53 12.00 -5.59 14.54
N LYS A 54 11.87 -6.48 15.52
CA LYS A 54 12.74 -6.51 16.69
C LYS A 54 14.21 -6.66 16.27
N GLY A 55 15.06 -5.72 16.72
CA GLY A 55 16.48 -5.68 16.38
C GLY A 55 16.82 -5.09 15.00
N LYS A 56 15.82 -4.77 14.16
CA LYS A 56 16.02 -4.15 12.83
C LYS A 56 15.34 -2.78 12.68
N GLY A 57 14.41 -2.44 13.56
CA GLY A 57 13.63 -1.20 13.49
C GLY A 57 12.57 -1.25 12.39
N LEU A 58 12.27 -0.09 11.80
CA LEU A 58 11.22 0.05 10.79
C LEU A 58 11.66 -0.46 9.42
N VAL A 59 10.86 -1.37 8.85
CA VAL A 59 11.08 -1.94 7.51
C VAL A 59 9.78 -1.98 6.70
N THR A 60 9.88 -2.12 5.38
CA THR A 60 8.70 -2.32 4.52
C THR A 60 8.33 -3.78 4.39
N SER A 61 7.16 -4.15 4.91
CA SER A 61 6.72 -5.54 4.88
C SER A 61 6.51 -6.10 3.46
N CYS A 62 6.24 -5.24 2.46
CA CYS A 62 6.00 -5.69 1.09
C CYS A 62 7.23 -6.19 0.34
N SER A 63 8.44 -5.79 0.77
CA SER A 63 9.72 -6.13 0.11
C SER A 63 10.71 -6.84 1.01
N THR A 64 10.50 -6.85 2.32
CA THR A 64 11.35 -7.58 3.27
C THR A 64 10.87 -9.03 3.39
N PHE A 65 11.78 -9.98 3.16
CA PHE A 65 11.54 -11.40 3.39
C PHE A 65 11.58 -11.75 4.87
N VAL A 66 10.78 -12.74 5.25
CA VAL A 66 10.81 -13.31 6.60
C VAL A 66 12.12 -14.06 6.84
N GLU A 67 12.62 -13.98 8.07
CA GLU A 67 13.73 -14.79 8.58
C GLU A 67 13.23 -15.62 9.76
N ASP A 68 13.85 -16.78 9.99
CA ASP A 68 13.47 -17.64 11.10
C ASP A 68 13.67 -16.92 12.44
N GLY A 69 12.68 -17.03 13.34
CA GLY A 69 12.67 -16.33 14.63
C GLY A 69 12.33 -14.84 14.56
N MET A 70 11.95 -14.30 13.39
CA MET A 70 11.62 -12.88 13.26
C MET A 70 10.37 -12.52 14.08
N GLU A 71 10.46 -11.43 14.84
CA GLU A 71 9.35 -10.83 15.60
C GLU A 71 8.97 -9.48 14.96
N VAL A 72 7.70 -9.36 14.55
CA VAL A 72 7.15 -8.21 13.84
C VAL A 72 5.97 -7.63 14.61
N SER A 73 5.96 -6.30 14.75
CA SER A 73 4.86 -5.53 15.31
C SER A 73 4.29 -4.59 14.24
N THR A 74 2.98 -4.65 14.00
CA THR A 74 2.37 -3.97 12.84
C THR A 74 1.68 -2.64 13.17
N GLU A 75 1.44 -2.33 14.43
CA GLU A 75 0.73 -1.12 14.89
C GLU A 75 1.41 -0.45 16.10
N THR A 76 2.75 -0.45 16.16
CA THR A 76 3.47 0.29 17.20
C THR A 76 3.25 1.79 17.06
N PRO A 77 3.41 2.59 18.14
CA PRO A 77 3.16 4.04 18.07
C PRO A 77 3.95 4.73 16.97
N GLU A 78 5.20 4.29 16.72
CA GLU A 78 6.04 4.80 15.65
C GLU A 78 5.49 4.44 14.27
N VAL A 79 5.10 3.18 14.05
CA VAL A 79 4.47 2.72 12.79
C VAL A 79 3.19 3.51 12.50
N VAL A 80 2.31 3.65 13.49
CA VAL A 80 1.05 4.39 13.36
C VAL A 80 1.32 5.86 13.02
N LYS A 81 2.30 6.49 13.67
CA LYS A 81 2.70 7.87 13.39
C LYS A 81 3.12 8.04 11.93
N HIS A 82 3.99 7.17 11.42
CA HIS A 82 4.43 7.23 10.03
C HIS A 82 3.28 7.03 9.04
N ARG A 83 2.39 6.05 9.29
CA ARG A 83 1.22 5.82 8.44
C ARG A 83 0.29 7.03 8.40
N LYS A 84 0.02 7.66 9.56
CA LYS A 84 -0.77 8.90 9.63
C LYS A 84 -0.14 10.02 8.82
N THR A 85 1.16 10.29 8.98
CA THR A 85 1.85 11.33 8.20
C THR A 85 1.75 11.08 6.69
N ILE A 86 1.94 9.84 6.23
CA ILE A 86 1.80 9.49 4.80
C ILE A 86 0.36 9.72 4.33
N LEU A 87 -0.63 9.28 5.13
CA LEU A 87 -2.04 9.45 4.80
C LEU A 87 -2.44 10.93 4.78
N GLU A 88 -1.94 11.76 5.70
CA GLU A 88 -2.17 13.21 5.71
C GLU A 88 -1.62 13.88 4.46
N LEU A 89 -0.42 13.47 4.01
CA LEU A 89 0.16 13.95 2.76
C LEU A 89 -0.70 13.58 1.54
N LEU A 90 -1.17 12.33 1.46
CA LEU A 90 -2.07 11.90 0.39
C LEU A 90 -3.42 12.64 0.46
N ALA A 91 -3.99 12.74 1.66
CA ALA A 91 -5.29 13.36 1.93
C ALA A 91 -5.29 14.87 1.63
N SER A 92 -4.14 15.53 1.70
CA SER A 92 -4.01 16.96 1.36
C SER A 92 -4.38 17.28 -0.09
N ARG A 93 -4.26 16.31 -1.00
CA ARG A 93 -4.57 16.46 -2.43
C ARG A 93 -5.78 15.66 -2.88
N TYR A 94 -6.19 14.65 -2.10
CA TYR A 94 -7.29 13.78 -2.45
C TYR A 94 -8.65 14.48 -2.25
N PRO A 95 -9.57 14.46 -3.24
CA PRO A 95 -10.86 15.14 -3.12
C PRO A 95 -11.72 14.63 -1.96
N ALA A 96 -12.32 15.54 -1.20
CA ALA A 96 -13.17 15.20 -0.05
C ALA A 96 -14.37 14.32 -0.44
N GLU A 97 -15.01 14.59 -1.59
CA GLU A 97 -16.11 13.76 -2.09
C GLU A 97 -15.65 12.34 -2.47
N ALA A 98 -14.46 12.21 -3.07
CA ALA A 98 -13.88 10.91 -3.38
C ALA A 98 -13.57 10.08 -2.11
N ALA A 99 -13.22 10.75 -1.00
CA ALA A 99 -12.99 10.10 0.29
C ALA A 99 -14.25 9.51 0.94
N LYS A 100 -15.45 9.91 0.48
CA LYS A 100 -16.72 9.32 0.92
C LYS A 100 -16.99 7.96 0.28
N LEU A 101 -16.38 7.68 -0.87
CA LEU A 101 -16.52 6.40 -1.57
C LEU A 101 -15.83 5.27 -0.80
N ASP A 102 -16.19 4.02 -1.10
CA ASP A 102 -15.57 2.84 -0.48
C ASP A 102 -14.31 2.37 -1.24
N THR A 103 -13.32 3.27 -1.34
CA THR A 103 -12.01 2.93 -1.90
C THR A 103 -11.05 2.45 -0.80
N ARG A 104 -9.99 1.73 -1.19
CA ARG A 104 -8.94 1.31 -0.23
C ARG A 104 -8.30 2.51 0.47
N LEU A 105 -8.07 3.64 -0.22
CA LEU A 105 -7.57 4.85 0.44
C LEU A 105 -8.58 5.36 1.46
N SER A 106 -9.85 5.50 1.08
CA SER A 106 -10.91 5.99 1.96
C SER A 106 -11.06 5.14 3.23
N GLN A 107 -10.95 3.81 3.11
CA GLN A 107 -10.94 2.90 4.26
C GLN A 107 -9.75 3.16 5.19
N LEU A 108 -8.56 3.42 4.63
CA LEU A 108 -7.37 3.72 5.43
C LEU A 108 -7.45 5.10 6.08
N LEU A 109 -7.98 6.11 5.38
CA LEU A 109 -8.26 7.42 5.95
C LEU A 109 -9.17 7.31 7.17
N ARG A 110 -10.27 6.55 7.06
CA ARG A 110 -11.17 6.27 8.20
C ARG A 110 -10.47 5.50 9.32
N ARG A 111 -9.72 4.44 8.99
CA ARG A 111 -8.98 3.61 9.97
C ARG A 111 -8.00 4.44 10.82
N TYR A 112 -7.34 5.42 10.22
CA TYR A 112 -6.33 6.25 10.90
C TYR A 112 -6.86 7.62 11.35
N GLY A 113 -8.13 7.94 11.10
CA GLY A 113 -8.76 9.20 11.49
C GLY A 113 -8.17 10.42 10.75
N VAL A 114 -7.92 10.28 9.44
CA VAL A 114 -7.37 11.34 8.59
C VAL A 114 -8.46 11.82 7.63
N GLU A 115 -8.64 13.13 7.53
CA GLU A 115 -9.63 13.75 6.64
C GLU A 115 -8.98 14.23 5.34
N ALA A 116 -9.68 13.98 4.22
CA ALA A 116 -9.31 14.48 2.91
C ALA A 116 -9.66 15.97 2.78
N LYS A 117 -8.72 16.75 2.21
CA LYS A 117 -8.81 18.21 2.09
C LYS A 117 -8.61 18.71 0.67
N GLY A 118 -8.41 17.80 -0.29
CA GLY A 118 -8.27 18.15 -1.69
C GLY A 118 -9.59 18.54 -2.32
N ALA A 119 -9.49 19.08 -3.53
CA ALA A 119 -10.61 19.39 -4.40
C ALA A 119 -10.47 18.60 -5.71
N GLU A 120 -11.61 18.33 -6.35
CA GLU A 120 -11.60 17.78 -7.70
C GLU A 120 -11.00 18.79 -8.68
N ASP A 121 -10.26 18.29 -9.67
CA ASP A 121 -9.71 19.09 -10.75
C ASP A 121 -10.07 18.46 -12.09
N LEU A 122 -11.10 19.01 -12.74
CA LEU A 122 -11.60 18.48 -14.02
C LEU A 122 -10.55 18.54 -15.14
N ARG A 123 -9.50 19.35 -15.00
CA ARG A 123 -8.37 19.38 -15.96
C ARG A 123 -7.52 18.11 -15.90
N LEU A 124 -7.63 17.35 -14.81
CA LEU A 124 -6.94 16.08 -14.58
C LEU A 124 -7.80 14.87 -14.98
N MET A 125 -8.97 15.10 -15.56
CA MET A 125 -9.90 14.08 -16.02
C MET A 125 -9.72 13.84 -17.53
N ASP A 126 -9.59 12.57 -17.90
CA ASP A 126 -9.48 12.10 -19.28
C ASP A 126 -10.55 11.03 -19.55
N GLU A 127 -11.50 11.36 -20.41
CA GLU A 127 -12.60 10.47 -20.83
C GLU A 127 -12.58 10.19 -22.34
N ARG A 128 -11.46 10.46 -23.00
CA ARG A 128 -11.36 10.29 -24.47
C ARG A 128 -11.45 8.83 -24.90
N HIS A 129 -11.12 7.90 -24.00
CA HIS A 129 -11.18 6.48 -24.29
C HIS A 129 -12.59 5.92 -24.01
N PRO A 130 -13.21 5.18 -24.94
CA PRO A 130 -14.62 4.79 -24.86
C PRO A 130 -14.98 3.87 -23.68
N TRP A 131 -13.98 3.25 -23.05
CA TRP A 131 -14.18 2.27 -21.97
C TRP A 131 -13.47 2.63 -20.66
N ILE A 132 -12.63 3.66 -20.66
CA ILE A 132 -11.75 3.97 -19.52
C ILE A 132 -11.76 5.48 -19.32
N SER A 133 -12.35 5.93 -18.22
CA SER A 133 -12.18 7.28 -17.71
C SER A 133 -11.07 7.28 -16.66
N VAL A 134 -10.15 8.24 -16.75
CA VAL A 134 -9.06 8.43 -15.81
C VAL A 134 -9.23 9.78 -15.14
N ASP A 135 -9.36 9.79 -13.81
CA ASP A 135 -9.34 11.00 -13.01
C ASP A 135 -8.06 11.03 -12.16
N LEU A 136 -7.07 11.83 -12.59
CA LEU A 136 -5.81 11.97 -11.88
C LEU A 136 -5.91 12.83 -10.62
N SER A 137 -7.00 13.58 -10.41
CA SER A 137 -7.23 14.26 -9.13
C SER A 137 -7.45 13.25 -7.98
N ARG A 138 -7.95 12.05 -8.31
CA ARG A 138 -8.13 10.93 -7.38
C ARG A 138 -6.93 9.97 -7.34
N CYS A 139 -5.85 10.26 -8.07
CA CYS A 139 -4.68 9.39 -8.12
C CYS A 139 -3.85 9.48 -6.83
N VAL A 140 -3.50 8.33 -6.25
CA VAL A 140 -2.62 8.22 -5.07
C VAL A 140 -1.16 7.94 -5.43
N LEU A 141 -0.79 8.05 -6.71
CA LEU A 141 0.56 7.81 -7.22
C LEU A 141 1.12 6.44 -6.80
N CYS A 142 0.29 5.40 -6.82
CA CYS A 142 0.72 4.04 -6.50
C CYS A 142 1.43 3.34 -7.68
N TYR A 143 1.35 3.90 -8.89
CA TYR A 143 1.92 3.39 -10.14
C TYR A 143 1.42 2.00 -10.59
N ASN A 144 0.42 1.41 -9.94
CA ASN A 144 -0.09 0.10 -10.36
C ASN A 144 -0.60 0.11 -11.80
N CYS A 145 -1.32 1.16 -12.23
CA CYS A 145 -1.80 1.28 -13.61
C CYS A 145 -0.64 1.28 -14.63
N VAL A 146 0.41 2.06 -14.37
CA VAL A 146 1.61 2.13 -15.22
C VAL A 146 2.28 0.77 -15.30
N ARG A 147 2.49 0.13 -14.16
CA ARG A 147 3.24 -1.13 -14.03
C ARG A 147 2.48 -2.33 -14.60
N VAL A 148 1.15 -2.35 -14.48
CA VAL A 148 0.31 -3.37 -15.14
C VAL A 148 0.36 -3.20 -16.65
N CYS A 149 0.22 -1.96 -17.16
CA CYS A 149 0.28 -1.70 -18.59
C CYS A 149 1.62 -2.13 -19.19
N GLU A 150 2.74 -1.73 -18.58
CA GLU A 150 4.08 -2.05 -19.05
C GLU A 150 4.43 -3.54 -18.85
N GLY A 151 4.32 -4.04 -17.61
CA GLY A 151 4.86 -5.35 -17.25
C GLY A 151 3.93 -6.53 -17.57
N TYR A 152 2.62 -6.32 -17.58
CA TYR A 152 1.65 -7.41 -17.77
C TYR A 152 0.97 -7.36 -19.15
N ILE A 153 0.53 -6.18 -19.58
CA ILE A 153 -0.11 -6.00 -20.89
C ILE A 153 0.93 -5.87 -22.01
N GLY A 154 2.16 -5.44 -21.69
CA GLY A 154 3.22 -5.20 -22.68
C GLY A 154 2.97 -3.94 -23.52
N ARG A 155 2.22 -2.96 -23.01
CA ARG A 155 1.92 -1.70 -23.70
C ARG A 155 2.38 -0.50 -22.88
N LEU A 156 3.08 0.40 -23.55
CA LEU A 156 3.58 1.63 -22.96
C LEU A 156 2.58 2.76 -23.16
N ILE A 157 1.42 2.64 -22.51
CA ILE A 157 0.29 3.58 -22.60
C ILE A 157 0.61 4.88 -21.84
N TRP A 158 1.24 4.76 -20.68
CA TRP A 158 1.61 5.90 -19.83
C TRP A 158 3.01 6.39 -20.21
N ARG A 159 3.11 7.32 -21.15
CA ARG A 159 4.36 8.00 -21.52
C ARG A 159 4.21 9.51 -21.38
N THR A 160 5.24 10.15 -20.86
CA THR A 160 5.45 11.59 -21.04
C THR A 160 6.10 11.80 -22.41
N LEU A 161 5.53 12.68 -23.23
CA LEU A 161 6.13 13.11 -24.49
C LEU A 161 7.37 13.96 -24.23
#